data_AF-A0A5B6Z4T6-F1
#
_entry.id   AF-A0A5B6Z4T6-F1
#
_cell.length_a   1.000
_cell.length_b   1.000
_cell.length_c   1.000
_cell.angle_alpha   90.00
_cell.angle_beta   90.00
_cell.angle_gamma   90.00
#
_symmetry.space_group_name_H-M   'P 1'
#
loop_
_entity.id
_entity.type
_entity.pdbx_description
1 polymer ?
#
loop_
_entity_poly.entity_id
_entity_poly.type
_entity_poly.pdbx_seq_one_letter_code
_entity_poly.pdbx_strand_id
1 'polypeptide(L)'
;MGSMPEGRKCITCIGSRIDESKRGTLGKCSRMLKHLLTDLEVKLIMRSEISCEANQLPPELVCVNGKLLCHKELVLLQSCPNPPKKLKPGKYWYDKASGLWGKEGQKPWQIISPQLAVGDLIMRNASNGNTKVLVNNREITKTELLTLQLAGINCEGSPHYWVSADGSYQEEGQKNVKRLWDKTGIKLVCAVLSLPIPSESANPCVEEEDNLANRVFPNYLEQTPNKLLLVGHDKSGTSTIFKQARIVYNVPFSEDDRENIKLMIQSNIYGYIGILLEGR
;
A
#
# COMPACT_ATOMS: atom_id res chain seq x y z
N MET A 1 27.52 23.25 2.31
CA MET A 1 26.51 22.71 3.27
C MET A 1 26.07 21.37 2.73
N GLY A 2 26.41 20.27 3.41
CA GLY A 2 26.23 18.91 2.88
C GLY A 2 24.76 18.53 2.66
N SER A 3 24.52 17.55 1.78
CA SER A 3 23.21 16.93 1.58
C SER A 3 22.66 16.44 2.92
N MET A 4 21.38 16.71 3.22
CA MET A 4 20.70 16.24 4.43
C MET A 4 19.98 14.92 4.12
N PRO A 5 20.61 13.74 4.36
CA PRO A 5 20.10 12.46 3.85
C PRO A 5 18.77 12.05 4.50
N GLU A 6 18.52 12.47 5.74
CA GLU A 6 17.29 12.16 6.49
C GLU A 6 16.40 13.39 6.74
N GLY A 7 16.53 14.43 5.89
CA GLY A 7 15.73 15.64 5.99
C GLY A 7 16.09 16.51 7.20
N ARG A 8 15.13 16.84 8.07
CA ARG A 8 15.30 17.77 9.21
C ARG A 8 15.98 17.13 10.43
N LYS A 9 17.03 16.35 10.23
CA LYS A 9 17.81 15.75 11.31
C LYS A 9 19.16 16.43 11.46
N CYS A 10 19.53 16.68 12.72
CA CYS A 10 20.86 17.11 13.08
C CYS A 10 21.87 15.97 12.86
N ILE A 11 23.17 16.26 12.76
CA ILE A 11 24.22 15.24 12.52
C ILE A 11 24.17 14.13 13.59
N THR A 12 23.95 14.49 14.86
CA THR A 12 23.85 13.52 15.96
C THR A 12 22.49 12.79 16.00
N CYS A 13 21.51 13.25 15.25
CA CYS A 13 20.15 12.70 15.21
C CYS A 13 19.96 11.70 14.06
N ILE A 14 20.89 11.63 13.10
CA ILE A 14 20.82 10.71 11.95
C ILE A 14 20.73 9.26 12.47
N GLY A 15 19.84 8.47 11.87
CA GLY A 15 19.54 7.10 12.31
C GLY A 15 18.64 7.00 13.55
N SER A 16 18.42 8.09 14.29
CA SER A 16 17.51 8.09 15.44
C SER A 16 16.04 8.15 14.98
N ARG A 17 15.17 7.42 15.65
CA ARG A 17 13.72 7.45 15.37
C ARG A 17 13.14 8.83 15.66
N ILE A 18 12.11 9.21 14.91
CA ILE A 18 11.33 10.41 15.23
C ILE A 18 10.57 10.22 16.54
N ASP A 19 10.45 11.30 17.32
CA ASP A 19 9.47 11.38 18.39
C ASP A 19 8.05 11.21 17.83
N GLU A 20 7.37 10.15 18.26
CA GLU A 20 6.04 9.77 17.77
C GLU A 20 4.98 10.86 18.00
N SER A 21 5.15 11.73 19.00
CA SER A 21 4.28 12.89 19.22
C SER A 21 4.35 13.89 18.05
N LYS A 22 5.49 13.95 17.35
CA LYS A 22 5.75 14.86 16.22
C LYS A 22 5.47 14.23 14.86
N ARG A 23 5.14 12.94 14.77
CA ARG A 23 4.84 12.25 13.50
C ARG A 23 3.74 12.93 12.67
N GLY A 24 2.78 13.61 13.31
CA GLY A 24 1.75 14.40 12.62
C GLY A 24 2.27 15.61 11.81
N THR A 25 3.52 16.00 12.02
CA THR A 25 4.22 17.11 11.35
C THR A 25 5.27 16.64 10.34
N LEU A 26 5.42 15.33 10.18
CA LEU A 26 6.38 14.72 9.28
C LEU A 26 6.03 15.08 7.82
N GLY A 27 7.01 15.60 7.07
CA GLY A 27 6.79 16.09 5.71
C GLY A 27 6.10 17.45 5.61
N LYS A 28 5.75 18.08 6.74
CA LYS A 28 5.21 19.44 6.76
C LYS A 28 6.33 20.45 6.94
N CYS A 29 6.51 21.31 5.94
CA CYS A 29 7.50 22.38 5.99
C CYS A 29 7.10 23.50 6.97
N SER A 30 8.07 24.02 7.71
CA SER A 30 7.90 25.18 8.58
C SER A 30 8.03 26.49 7.77
N ARG A 31 7.42 27.58 8.27
CA ARG A 31 7.54 28.90 7.62
C ARG A 31 8.99 29.38 7.53
N MET A 32 9.79 29.07 8.56
CA MET A 32 11.22 29.42 8.59
C MET A 32 11.99 28.72 7.46
N LEU A 33 11.77 27.42 7.23
CA LEU A 33 12.43 26.67 6.17
C LEU A 33 12.12 27.22 4.78
N LYS A 34 10.88 27.64 4.53
CA LYS A 34 10.48 28.30 3.27
C LYS A 34 11.13 29.67 3.07
N HIS A 35 11.55 30.33 4.14
CA HIS A 35 12.20 31.64 4.05
C HIS A 35 13.71 31.51 3.83
N LEU A 36 14.33 30.44 4.34
CA LEU A 36 15.77 30.24 4.28
C LEU A 36 16.23 29.47 3.04
N LEU A 37 15.38 28.65 2.43
CA LEU A 37 15.72 27.76 1.33
C LEU A 37 14.76 27.92 0.15
N THR A 38 15.20 27.48 -1.02
CA THR A 38 14.34 27.43 -2.21
C THR A 38 13.25 26.36 -2.07
N ASP A 39 12.14 26.53 -2.80
CA ASP A 39 11.04 25.57 -2.80
C ASP A 39 11.47 24.15 -3.19
N LEU A 40 12.45 24.01 -4.09
CA LEU A 40 12.98 22.71 -4.51
C LEU A 40 13.76 22.03 -3.38
N GLU A 41 14.65 22.77 -2.70
CA GLU A 41 15.40 22.25 -1.56
C GLU A 41 14.48 21.86 -0.42
N VAL A 42 13.47 22.69 -0.13
CA VAL A 42 12.43 22.37 0.86
C VAL A 42 11.73 21.05 0.51
N LYS A 43 11.30 20.88 -0.75
CA LYS A 43 10.64 19.64 -1.19
C LYS A 43 11.56 18.44 -1.04
N LEU A 44 12.83 18.55 -1.42
CA LEU A 44 13.82 17.49 -1.26
C LEU A 44 14.01 17.12 0.22
N ILE A 45 14.16 18.11 1.11
CA ILE A 45 14.31 17.88 2.56
C ILE A 45 13.08 17.20 3.15
N MET A 46 11.87 17.67 2.83
CA MET A 46 10.62 17.06 3.32
C MET A 46 10.46 15.63 2.81
N ARG A 47 10.88 15.39 1.56
CA ARG A 47 10.84 14.07 0.96
C ARG A 47 11.81 13.12 1.65
N SER A 48 13.07 13.53 1.83
CA SER A 48 14.08 12.75 2.56
C SER A 48 13.65 12.46 4.00
N GLU A 49 12.97 13.41 4.65
CA GLU A 49 12.39 13.20 5.98
C GLU A 49 11.32 12.09 5.98
N ILE A 50 10.43 12.08 4.98
CA ILE A 50 9.38 11.07 4.85
C ILE A 50 9.95 9.70 4.48
N SER A 51 10.92 9.65 3.58
CA SER A 51 11.42 8.39 3.00
C SER A 51 12.50 7.71 3.83
N CYS A 52 13.13 8.39 4.79
CA CYS A 52 14.20 7.77 5.57
C CYS A 52 13.69 6.60 6.44
N GLU A 53 14.50 5.56 6.53
CA GLU A 53 14.16 4.30 7.22
C GLU A 53 13.83 4.54 8.70
N ALA A 54 14.65 5.35 9.38
CA ALA A 54 14.48 5.69 10.79
C ALA A 54 13.15 6.40 11.11
N ASN A 55 12.51 7.05 10.11
CA ASN A 55 11.21 7.70 10.27
C ASN A 55 10.04 6.84 9.81
N GLN A 56 10.28 5.68 9.18
CA GLN A 56 9.21 4.75 8.85
C GLN A 56 8.48 4.32 10.12
N LEU A 57 7.20 3.94 9.98
CA LEU A 57 6.41 3.49 11.12
C LEU A 57 6.97 2.13 11.58
N PRO A 58 7.51 2.01 12.81
CA PRO A 58 7.95 0.71 13.31
C PRO A 58 6.75 -0.23 13.49
N PRO A 59 6.87 -1.51 13.10
CA PRO A 59 5.76 -2.45 13.14
C PRO A 59 5.35 -2.79 14.59
N GLU A 60 6.27 -2.68 15.55
CA GLU A 60 6.01 -2.95 16.97
C GLU A 60 5.07 -1.92 17.61
N LEU A 61 4.84 -0.77 16.96
CA LEU A 61 3.91 0.27 17.43
C LEU A 61 2.50 0.13 16.86
N VAL A 62 2.26 -0.84 15.99
CA VAL A 62 0.96 -1.09 15.37
C VAL A 62 0.44 -2.44 15.84
N CYS A 63 -0.70 -2.42 16.51
CA CYS A 63 -1.42 -3.62 16.91
C CYS A 63 -2.68 -3.77 16.06
N VAL A 64 -2.88 -4.92 15.44
CA VAL A 64 -4.09 -5.25 14.68
C VAL A 64 -4.69 -6.53 15.25
N ASN A 65 -5.96 -6.47 15.64
CA ASN A 65 -6.69 -7.61 16.23
C ASN A 65 -5.97 -8.22 17.45
N GLY A 66 -5.34 -7.37 18.29
CA GLY A 66 -4.62 -7.81 19.49
C GLY A 66 -3.19 -8.29 19.27
N LYS A 67 -2.73 -8.41 18.01
CA LYS A 67 -1.37 -8.82 17.65
C LYS A 67 -0.53 -7.65 17.16
N LEU A 68 0.70 -7.52 17.66
CA LEU A 68 1.70 -6.60 17.11
C LEU A 68 2.12 -7.06 15.72
N LEU A 69 2.16 -6.12 14.77
CA LEU A 69 2.56 -6.46 13.40
C LEU A 69 4.05 -6.80 13.33
N CYS A 70 4.40 -7.68 12.41
CA CYS A 70 5.77 -7.84 11.93
C CYS A 70 6.03 -6.95 10.71
N HIS A 71 7.31 -6.81 10.31
CA HIS A 71 7.69 -5.99 9.16
C HIS A 71 6.96 -6.43 7.87
N LYS A 72 6.81 -7.74 7.64
CA LYS A 72 6.10 -8.28 6.47
C LYS A 72 4.61 -7.89 6.45
N GLU A 73 3.93 -8.01 7.59
CA GLU A 73 2.51 -7.65 7.72
C GLU A 73 2.29 -6.15 7.54
N LEU A 74 3.19 -5.31 8.07
CA LEU A 74 3.11 -3.86 7.92
C LEU A 74 3.31 -3.44 6.45
N VAL A 75 4.28 -4.04 5.76
CA VAL A 75 4.49 -3.80 4.31
C VAL A 75 3.26 -4.24 3.52
N LEU A 76 2.69 -5.41 3.80
CA LEU A 76 1.47 -5.88 3.15
C LEU A 76 0.30 -4.88 3.34
N LEU A 77 0.16 -4.33 4.55
CA LEU A 77 -0.88 -3.36 4.88
C LEU A 77 -0.70 -2.01 4.17
N GLN A 78 0.54 -1.59 3.93
CA GLN A 78 0.86 -0.31 3.27
C GLN A 78 0.90 -0.42 1.73
N SER A 79 1.25 -1.59 1.20
CA SER A 79 1.41 -1.85 -0.24
C SER A 79 0.15 -2.41 -0.92
N CYS A 80 -0.94 -2.65 -0.18
CA CYS A 80 -2.18 -3.14 -0.78
C CYS A 80 -2.85 -2.07 -1.66
N PRO A 81 -3.74 -2.45 -2.61
CA PRO A 81 -4.39 -1.50 -3.52
C PRO A 81 -5.14 -0.36 -2.84
N ASN A 82 -5.71 -0.61 -1.66
CA ASN A 82 -6.44 0.39 -0.86
C ASN A 82 -5.96 0.35 0.60
N PRO A 83 -4.83 1.03 0.92
CA PRO A 83 -4.23 0.98 2.24
C PRO A 83 -4.92 1.90 3.26
N PRO A 84 -4.72 1.69 4.57
CA PRO A 84 -5.24 2.58 5.59
C PRO A 84 -4.68 4.00 5.43
N LYS A 85 -5.56 5.00 5.35
CA LYS A 85 -5.13 6.40 5.23
C LYS A 85 -4.53 6.89 6.54
N LYS A 86 -3.30 7.43 6.47
CA LYS A 86 -2.59 8.02 7.62
C LYS A 86 -2.48 7.04 8.81
N LEU A 87 -1.99 5.83 8.55
CA LEU A 87 -1.69 4.86 9.60
C LEU A 87 -0.75 5.49 10.65
N LYS A 88 -1.10 5.36 11.92
CA LYS A 88 -0.36 5.92 13.06
C LYS A 88 -0.05 4.79 14.05
N PRO A 89 0.89 5.00 14.97
CA PRO A 89 1.03 4.14 16.15
C PRO A 89 -0.31 4.00 16.87
N GLY A 90 -0.63 2.77 17.27
CA GLY A 90 -1.85 2.49 18.03
C GLY A 90 -2.42 1.11 17.78
N LYS A 91 -3.61 0.90 18.36
CA LYS A 91 -4.35 -0.34 18.26
C LYS A 91 -5.53 -0.21 17.32
N TYR A 92 -5.66 -1.18 16.43
CA TYR A 92 -6.62 -1.22 15.35
C TYR A 92 -7.28 -2.58 15.29
N TRP A 93 -8.43 -2.63 14.62
CA TRP A 93 -9.09 -3.85 14.25
C TRP A 93 -9.31 -3.89 12.74
N TYR A 94 -9.27 -5.11 12.21
CA TYR A 94 -9.43 -5.39 10.80
C TYR A 94 -10.31 -6.61 10.62
N ASP A 95 -11.36 -6.46 9.81
CA ASP A 95 -12.18 -7.56 9.35
C ASP A 95 -11.69 -8.04 7.98
N LYS A 96 -11.08 -9.22 7.96
CA LYS A 96 -10.53 -9.84 6.75
C LYS A 96 -11.61 -10.15 5.69
N ALA A 97 -12.84 -10.47 6.11
CA ALA A 97 -13.90 -10.89 5.21
C ALA A 97 -14.52 -9.71 4.45
N SER A 98 -14.79 -8.61 5.17
CA SER A 98 -15.44 -7.41 4.61
C SER A 98 -14.45 -6.31 4.18
N GLY A 99 -13.22 -6.33 4.68
CA GLY A 99 -12.26 -5.25 4.49
C GLY A 99 -12.48 -4.05 5.42
N LEU A 100 -13.40 -4.14 6.40
CA LEU A 100 -13.64 -3.07 7.36
C LEU A 100 -12.43 -2.86 8.28
N TRP A 101 -12.06 -1.60 8.46
CA TRP A 101 -10.91 -1.16 9.24
C TRP A 101 -11.32 -0.06 10.22
N GLY A 102 -10.86 -0.16 11.46
CA GLY A 102 -11.13 0.82 12.51
C GLY A 102 -10.07 0.83 13.60
N LYS A 103 -10.14 1.83 14.48
CA LYS A 103 -9.37 1.82 15.73
C LYS A 103 -10.05 0.91 16.74
N GLU A 104 -9.28 0.24 17.58
CA GLU A 104 -9.82 -0.57 18.67
C GLU A 104 -10.78 0.25 19.54
N GLY A 105 -11.97 -0.31 19.78
CA GLY A 105 -13.05 0.32 20.53
C GLY A 105 -13.83 1.40 19.79
N GLN A 106 -13.63 1.56 18.48
CA GLN A 106 -14.32 2.54 17.64
C GLN A 106 -15.09 1.86 16.50
N LYS A 107 -16.11 2.57 16.01
CA LYS A 107 -16.86 2.18 14.80
C LYS A 107 -15.94 2.09 13.56
N PRO A 108 -16.37 1.42 12.47
CA PRO A 108 -15.58 1.34 11.25
C PRO A 108 -15.23 2.73 10.72
N TRP A 109 -13.97 2.93 10.36
CA TRP A 109 -13.44 4.21 9.88
C TRP A 109 -13.23 4.20 8.37
N GLN A 110 -12.69 3.11 7.83
CA GLN A 110 -12.36 2.96 6.41
C GLN A 110 -12.64 1.52 5.96
N ILE A 111 -12.87 1.32 4.67
CA ILE A 111 -12.77 0.01 4.02
C ILE A 111 -11.41 -0.03 3.33
N ILE A 112 -10.58 -1.02 3.66
CA ILE A 112 -9.29 -1.29 3.03
C ILE A 112 -9.38 -2.56 2.18
N SER A 113 -8.32 -2.92 1.47
CA SER A 113 -8.30 -4.17 0.70
C SER A 113 -8.69 -5.38 1.58
N PRO A 114 -9.64 -6.22 1.14
CA PRO A 114 -10.07 -7.41 1.89
C PRO A 114 -9.03 -8.53 1.80
N GLN A 115 -9.22 -9.59 2.57
CA GLN A 115 -8.42 -10.83 2.52
C GLN A 115 -6.92 -10.67 2.85
N LEU A 116 -6.51 -9.55 3.46
CA LEU A 116 -5.12 -9.35 3.86
C LEU A 116 -4.75 -10.30 5.02
N ALA A 117 -3.55 -10.87 4.97
CA ALA A 117 -3.00 -11.70 6.03
C ALA A 117 -2.30 -10.81 7.08
N VAL A 118 -3.08 -10.02 7.80
CA VAL A 118 -2.59 -9.04 8.79
C VAL A 118 -3.32 -9.22 10.13
N GLY A 119 -2.55 -9.38 11.21
CA GLY A 119 -3.09 -9.56 12.55
C GLY A 119 -3.68 -10.95 12.78
N ASP A 120 -4.35 -11.11 13.92
CA ASP A 120 -5.04 -12.36 14.29
C ASP A 120 -6.55 -12.28 13.97
N LEU A 121 -7.30 -13.29 14.42
CA LEU A 121 -8.76 -13.31 14.32
C LEU A 121 -9.37 -12.09 15.00
N ILE A 122 -10.42 -11.54 14.40
CA ILE A 122 -11.10 -10.37 14.93
C ILE A 122 -11.75 -10.69 16.29
N MET A 123 -11.51 -9.81 17.27
CA MET A 123 -12.09 -9.96 18.61
C MET A 123 -13.55 -9.52 18.61
N ARG A 124 -14.39 -10.20 19.41
CA ARG A 124 -15.81 -9.88 19.56
C ARG A 124 -16.06 -8.43 19.97
N ASN A 125 -15.24 -7.91 20.88
CA ASN A 125 -15.33 -6.54 21.39
C ASN A 125 -14.49 -5.52 20.60
N ALA A 126 -13.98 -5.87 19.41
CA ALA A 126 -13.04 -5.03 18.65
C ALA A 126 -13.53 -3.59 18.39
N SER A 127 -14.84 -3.40 18.14
CA SER A 127 -15.46 -2.08 17.95
C SER A 127 -16.19 -1.53 19.18
N ASN A 128 -16.08 -2.21 20.33
CA ASN A 128 -16.81 -1.88 21.57
C ASN A 128 -18.34 -1.71 21.33
N GLY A 129 -18.92 -2.65 20.57
CA GLY A 129 -20.36 -2.72 20.36
C GLY A 129 -21.11 -3.12 21.63
N ASN A 130 -22.37 -2.73 21.72
CA ASN A 130 -23.28 -3.06 22.84
C ASN A 130 -24.67 -3.46 22.34
N THR A 131 -24.74 -4.04 21.15
CA THR A 131 -25.98 -4.35 20.43
C THR A 131 -26.31 -5.84 20.47
N LYS A 132 -25.41 -6.69 20.96
CA LYS A 132 -25.47 -8.17 20.90
C LYS A 132 -25.56 -8.77 19.49
N VAL A 133 -25.59 -7.94 18.44
CA VAL A 133 -25.60 -8.35 17.04
C VAL A 133 -24.17 -8.54 16.58
N LEU A 134 -23.89 -9.68 15.95
CA LEU A 134 -22.55 -10.03 15.47
C LEU A 134 -22.47 -9.88 13.96
N VAL A 135 -21.40 -9.25 13.47
CA VAL A 135 -21.00 -9.23 12.06
C VAL A 135 -19.59 -9.78 11.96
N ASN A 136 -19.40 -10.89 11.24
CA ASN A 136 -18.10 -11.56 11.09
C ASN A 136 -17.37 -11.78 12.43
N ASN A 137 -18.10 -12.24 13.45
CA ASN A 137 -17.63 -12.47 14.83
C ASN A 137 -17.32 -11.21 15.66
N ARG A 138 -17.59 -10.01 15.15
CA ARG A 138 -17.48 -8.74 15.89
C ARG A 138 -18.85 -8.21 16.28
N GLU A 139 -18.98 -7.72 17.51
CA GLU A 139 -20.19 -7.04 17.98
C GLU A 139 -20.25 -5.60 17.46
N ILE A 140 -21.32 -5.29 16.72
CA ILE A 140 -21.46 -4.00 16.05
C ILE A 140 -21.89 -2.88 16.99
N THR A 141 -21.52 -1.66 16.62
CA THR A 141 -21.93 -0.45 17.33
C THR A 141 -23.40 -0.09 17.05
N LYS A 142 -24.02 0.73 17.92
CA LYS A 142 -25.39 1.23 17.70
C LYS A 142 -25.54 1.97 16.37
N THR A 143 -24.51 2.66 15.91
CA THR A 143 -24.50 3.38 14.62
C THR A 143 -24.55 2.43 13.43
N GLU A 144 -23.85 1.30 13.51
CA GLU A 144 -23.92 0.26 12.49
C GLU A 144 -25.28 -0.43 12.51
N LEU A 145 -25.81 -0.75 13.70
CA LEU A 145 -27.15 -1.33 13.86
C LEU A 145 -28.24 -0.43 13.25
N LEU A 146 -28.19 0.87 13.52
CA LEU A 146 -29.13 1.83 12.92
C LEU A 146 -29.04 1.82 11.40
N THR A 147 -27.84 1.68 10.84
CA THR A 147 -27.64 1.59 9.39
C THR A 147 -28.27 0.34 8.81
N LEU A 148 -28.14 -0.81 9.49
CA LEU A 148 -28.78 -2.06 9.10
C LEU A 148 -30.31 -1.99 9.21
N GLN A 149 -30.83 -1.35 10.26
CA GLN A 149 -32.27 -1.13 10.43
C GLN A 149 -32.83 -0.21 9.34
N LEU A 150 -32.15 0.88 9.02
CA LEU A 150 -32.51 1.79 7.92
C LEU A 150 -32.37 1.13 6.54
N ALA A 151 -31.47 0.15 6.41
CA ALA A 151 -31.38 -0.72 5.26
C ALA A 151 -32.55 -1.72 5.15
N GLY A 152 -33.48 -1.75 6.12
CA GLY A 152 -34.59 -2.71 6.17
C GLY A 152 -34.13 -4.14 6.48
N ILE A 153 -33.06 -4.30 7.25
CA ILE A 153 -32.59 -5.60 7.77
C ILE A 153 -33.15 -5.77 9.18
N ASN A 154 -33.96 -6.83 9.39
CA ASN A 154 -34.52 -7.08 10.70
C ASN A 154 -33.42 -7.63 11.62
N CYS A 155 -33.10 -6.88 12.67
CA CYS A 155 -31.99 -7.22 13.59
C CYS A 155 -32.50 -7.73 14.96
N GLU A 156 -33.69 -8.33 14.99
CA GLU A 156 -34.30 -8.86 16.21
C GLU A 156 -33.62 -10.17 16.67
N GLY A 157 -33.38 -10.32 17.97
CA GLY A 157 -32.97 -11.60 18.55
C GLY A 157 -31.46 -11.91 18.56
N SER A 158 -30.58 -10.90 18.51
CA SER A 158 -29.11 -11.08 18.47
C SER A 158 -28.58 -11.95 17.32
N PRO A 159 -28.95 -11.65 16.06
CA PRO A 159 -28.51 -12.43 14.90
C PRO A 159 -27.00 -12.31 14.66
N HIS A 160 -26.44 -13.35 14.03
CA HIS A 160 -25.09 -13.35 13.48
C HIS A 160 -25.15 -13.21 11.95
N TYR A 161 -24.46 -12.20 11.44
CA TYR A 161 -24.33 -11.93 10.02
C TYR A 161 -22.90 -12.20 9.54
N TRP A 162 -22.80 -12.81 8.35
CA TRP A 162 -21.56 -12.88 7.58
C TRP A 162 -21.62 -11.86 6.47
N VAL A 163 -20.61 -10.99 6.37
CA VAL A 163 -20.54 -9.93 5.36
C VAL A 163 -19.24 -10.08 4.57
N SER A 164 -19.38 -10.21 3.25
CA SER A 164 -18.29 -10.31 2.31
C SER A 164 -17.87 -8.94 1.76
N ALA A 165 -16.68 -8.87 1.16
CA ALA A 165 -16.11 -7.64 0.63
C ALA A 165 -16.92 -6.98 -0.51
N ASP A 166 -17.68 -7.77 -1.26
CA ASP A 166 -18.63 -7.30 -2.28
C ASP A 166 -19.92 -6.72 -1.67
N GLY A 167 -20.04 -6.75 -0.33
CA GLY A 167 -21.22 -6.34 0.40
C GLY A 167 -22.37 -7.33 0.37
N SER A 168 -22.13 -8.54 -0.13
CA SER A 168 -23.05 -9.66 0.08
C SER A 168 -23.08 -10.01 1.56
N TYR A 169 -24.27 -10.14 2.14
CA TYR A 169 -24.45 -10.59 3.51
C TYR A 169 -25.39 -11.79 3.61
N GLN A 170 -25.14 -12.63 4.61
CA GLN A 170 -25.92 -13.81 4.96
C GLN A 170 -26.24 -13.77 6.46
N GLU A 171 -27.44 -14.18 6.81
CA GLU A 171 -27.91 -14.33 8.19
C GLU A 171 -27.83 -15.80 8.61
N GLU A 172 -27.51 -16.05 9.88
CA GLU A 172 -27.41 -17.40 10.44
C GLU A 172 -28.68 -18.22 10.17
N GLY A 173 -28.52 -19.34 9.46
CA GLY A 173 -29.63 -20.24 9.11
C GLY A 173 -30.39 -19.92 7.81
N GLN A 174 -30.07 -18.83 7.10
CA GLN A 174 -30.65 -18.52 5.79
C GLN A 174 -29.65 -18.64 4.65
N LYS A 175 -30.04 -19.31 3.56
CA LYS A 175 -29.22 -19.42 2.33
C LYS A 175 -29.34 -18.20 1.39
N ASN A 176 -30.15 -17.21 1.74
CA ASN A 176 -30.43 -16.07 0.88
C ASN A 176 -29.30 -15.03 0.98
N VAL A 177 -28.46 -14.97 -0.05
CA VAL A 177 -27.44 -13.93 -0.20
C VAL A 177 -28.12 -12.65 -0.65
N LYS A 178 -28.04 -11.60 0.16
CA LYS A 178 -28.56 -10.26 -0.18
C LYS A 178 -27.39 -9.30 -0.31
N ARG A 179 -27.49 -8.31 -1.21
CA ARG A 179 -26.48 -7.26 -1.34
C ARG A 179 -26.85 -6.05 -0.48
N LEU A 180 -25.94 -5.66 0.41
CA LEU A 180 -26.12 -4.53 1.31
C LEU A 180 -26.06 -3.22 0.52
N TRP A 181 -25.09 -3.06 -0.39
CA TRP A 181 -24.84 -1.78 -1.07
C TRP A 181 -25.80 -1.45 -2.22
N ASP A 182 -26.54 -2.45 -2.71
CA ASP A 182 -27.48 -2.30 -3.83
C ASP A 182 -28.80 -1.62 -3.42
N LYS A 183 -29.08 -1.47 -2.11
CA LYS A 183 -30.29 -0.79 -1.67
C LYS A 183 -30.14 0.73 -1.74
N THR A 184 -31.08 1.36 -2.44
CA THR A 184 -31.19 2.82 -2.56
C THR A 184 -31.20 3.48 -1.19
N GLY A 185 -30.30 4.45 -0.96
CA GLY A 185 -30.26 5.25 0.27
C GLY A 185 -29.22 4.82 1.32
N ILE A 186 -28.68 3.59 1.28
CA ILE A 186 -27.65 3.16 2.24
C ILE A 186 -26.37 3.99 2.13
N LYS A 187 -25.96 4.36 0.90
CA LYS A 187 -24.82 5.26 0.69
C LYS A 187 -25.03 6.62 1.38
N LEU A 188 -26.26 7.15 1.35
CA LEU A 188 -26.61 8.40 2.03
C LEU A 188 -26.60 8.24 3.56
N VAL A 189 -27.19 7.15 4.07
CA VAL A 189 -27.20 6.86 5.52
C VAL A 189 -25.79 6.68 6.07
N CYS A 190 -24.93 5.93 5.36
CA CYS A 190 -23.53 5.76 5.74
C CYS A 190 -22.77 7.09 5.75
N ALA A 191 -23.02 7.97 4.77
CA ALA A 191 -22.42 9.30 4.74
C ALA A 191 -22.83 10.15 5.95
N VAL A 192 -24.12 10.17 6.31
CA VAL A 192 -24.64 10.89 7.48
C VAL A 192 -24.06 10.35 8.78
N LEU A 193 -23.95 9.02 8.90
CA LEU A 193 -23.43 8.35 10.11
C LEU A 193 -21.90 8.26 10.14
N SER A 194 -21.20 8.83 9.15
CA SER A 194 -19.74 8.77 9.01
C SER A 194 -19.20 7.33 9.02
N LEU A 195 -19.88 6.43 8.33
CA LEU A 195 -19.45 5.06 8.08
C LEU A 195 -18.83 4.96 6.68
N PRO A 196 -17.82 4.08 6.50
CA PRO A 196 -17.18 3.92 5.21
C PRO A 196 -18.13 3.24 4.20
N ILE A 197 -18.10 3.74 2.97
CA ILE A 197 -18.85 3.22 1.83
C ILE A 197 -17.84 2.55 0.88
N PRO A 198 -18.13 1.38 0.30
CA PRO A 198 -17.26 0.79 -0.69
C PRO A 198 -17.17 1.69 -1.91
N SER A 199 -15.96 1.90 -2.40
CA SER A 199 -15.73 2.48 -3.72
C SER A 199 -16.27 1.54 -4.80
N GLU A 200 -17.03 2.06 -5.76
CA GLU A 200 -17.73 1.34 -6.84
C GLU A 200 -16.84 0.50 -7.80
N SER A 201 -15.55 0.35 -7.56
CA SER A 201 -14.61 -0.31 -8.47
C SER A 201 -14.27 -1.75 -8.07
N ALA A 202 -15.28 -2.59 -7.86
CA ALA A 202 -15.08 -4.03 -7.67
C ALA A 202 -16.10 -4.84 -8.49
N ASN A 203 -16.07 -4.66 -9.82
CA ASN A 203 -16.54 -5.68 -10.75
C ASN A 203 -15.35 -6.60 -11.09
N PRO A 204 -15.40 -7.91 -10.80
CA PRO A 204 -14.45 -8.86 -11.35
C PRO A 204 -15.07 -9.50 -12.60
N CYS A 205 -14.85 -8.92 -13.79
CA CYS A 205 -15.05 -9.64 -15.06
C CYS A 205 -14.34 -8.92 -16.22
N VAL A 206 -13.17 -9.46 -16.56
CA VAL A 206 -12.53 -9.59 -17.90
C VAL A 206 -12.30 -8.29 -18.73
N GLU A 207 -11.01 -8.11 -19.09
CA GLU A 207 -10.41 -7.23 -20.11
C GLU A 207 -10.14 -5.76 -19.76
N GLU A 208 -9.05 -5.49 -19.03
CA GLU A 208 -8.23 -4.29 -19.25
C GLU A 208 -6.76 -4.62 -18.95
N GLU A 209 -6.06 -5.20 -19.93
CA GLU A 209 -4.65 -5.60 -19.84
C GLU A 209 -3.68 -4.44 -20.16
N ASP A 210 -4.15 -3.18 -20.22
CA ASP A 210 -3.31 -2.07 -20.71
C ASP A 210 -3.29 -0.79 -19.84
N ASN A 211 -3.76 -0.87 -18.59
CA ASN A 211 -3.76 0.31 -17.67
C ASN A 211 -3.26 0.02 -16.25
N LEU A 212 -2.69 -1.16 -15.98
CA LEU A 212 -2.29 -1.60 -14.64
C LEU A 212 -0.96 -0.99 -14.14
N ALA A 213 -0.12 -0.44 -15.01
CA ALA A 213 1.18 0.10 -14.63
C ALA A 213 1.14 1.54 -14.05
N ASN A 214 0.09 2.32 -14.34
CA ASN A 214 0.09 3.78 -14.08
C ASN A 214 -0.77 4.25 -12.90
N ARG A 215 -1.43 3.36 -12.15
CA ARG A 215 -2.31 3.76 -11.04
C ARG A 215 -2.00 3.16 -9.66
N VAL A 216 -0.96 2.32 -9.57
CA VAL A 216 -0.52 1.68 -8.31
C VAL A 216 0.86 2.17 -7.93
N PHE A 217 1.00 3.48 -7.73
CA PHE A 217 2.06 4.00 -6.87
C PHE A 217 1.46 5.14 -6.06
N PRO A 218 1.31 5.01 -4.73
CA PRO A 218 1.09 6.21 -3.95
C PRO A 218 2.29 7.13 -4.20
N ASN A 219 2.02 8.41 -4.46
CA ASN A 219 2.94 9.48 -4.89
C ASN A 219 4.17 9.76 -3.98
N TYR A 220 4.65 8.78 -3.22
CA TYR A 220 5.88 8.81 -2.42
C TYR A 220 7.11 8.32 -3.19
N LEU A 221 6.92 7.74 -4.39
CA LEU A 221 7.96 7.18 -5.24
C LEU A 221 8.04 7.84 -6.62
N GLU A 222 8.01 9.18 -6.72
CA GLU A 222 8.63 9.83 -7.88
C GLU A 222 10.16 9.73 -7.74
N GLN A 223 10.74 8.53 -7.65
CA GLN A 223 12.18 8.35 -7.48
C GLN A 223 12.89 9.29 -8.44
N THR A 224 13.67 10.24 -7.91
CA THR A 224 14.72 10.86 -8.71
C THR A 224 15.42 9.71 -9.41
N PRO A 225 15.55 9.71 -10.74
CA PRO A 225 16.01 8.53 -11.46
C PRO A 225 17.35 8.12 -10.85
N ASN A 226 17.40 6.92 -10.26
CA ASN A 226 18.61 6.38 -9.67
C ASN A 226 19.59 6.14 -10.83
N LYS A 227 20.52 7.08 -11.04
CA LYS A 227 21.54 6.98 -12.08
C LYS A 227 22.62 6.03 -11.60
N LEU A 228 22.68 4.84 -12.18
CA LEU A 228 23.72 3.86 -11.92
C LEU A 228 24.80 3.99 -13.00
N LEU A 229 26.04 4.30 -12.60
CA LEU A 229 27.19 4.31 -13.50
C LEU A 229 27.94 2.98 -13.39
N LEU A 230 28.01 2.23 -14.49
CA LEU A 230 28.80 1.00 -14.57
C LEU A 230 30.22 1.35 -15.03
N VAL A 231 31.20 1.22 -14.14
CA VAL A 231 32.63 1.46 -14.43
C VAL A 231 33.40 0.15 -14.31
N GLY A 232 34.23 -0.13 -15.30
CA GLY A 232 35.13 -1.27 -15.29
C GLY A 232 36.11 -1.20 -16.45
N HIS A 233 37.22 -1.92 -16.35
CA HIS A 233 38.21 -2.05 -17.43
C HIS A 233 37.57 -2.71 -18.66
N ASP A 234 38.20 -2.56 -19.84
CA ASP A 234 37.76 -3.23 -21.06
C ASP A 234 37.57 -4.74 -20.82
N LYS A 235 36.45 -5.28 -21.29
CA LYS A 235 36.00 -6.68 -21.11
C LYS A 235 35.59 -7.09 -19.69
N SER A 236 35.38 -6.15 -18.77
CA SER A 236 34.85 -6.41 -17.41
C SER A 236 33.38 -6.86 -17.34
N GLY A 237 32.65 -6.82 -18.46
CA GLY A 237 31.26 -7.32 -18.53
C GLY A 237 30.18 -6.29 -18.18
N THR A 238 30.50 -5.00 -18.12
CA THR A 238 29.54 -3.91 -17.91
C THR A 238 28.35 -3.95 -18.88
N SER A 239 28.62 -4.25 -20.17
CA SER A 239 27.58 -4.40 -21.19
C SER A 239 26.68 -5.62 -20.96
N THR A 240 27.22 -6.71 -20.41
CA THR A 240 26.45 -7.91 -20.05
C THR A 240 25.50 -7.60 -18.89
N ILE A 241 25.99 -6.91 -17.85
CA ILE A 241 25.16 -6.48 -16.72
C ILE A 241 23.99 -5.61 -17.19
N PHE A 242 24.26 -4.65 -18.09
CA PHE A 242 23.22 -3.80 -18.67
C PHE A 242 22.16 -4.61 -19.44
N LYS A 243 22.59 -5.57 -20.27
CA LYS A 243 21.67 -6.44 -21.04
C LYS A 243 20.82 -7.32 -20.12
N GLN A 244 21.41 -7.88 -19.06
CA GLN A 244 20.69 -8.68 -18.07
C GLN A 244 19.67 -7.84 -17.30
N ALA A 245 20.01 -6.61 -16.92
CA ALA A 245 19.06 -5.70 -16.28
C ALA A 245 17.84 -5.46 -17.18
N ARG A 246 18.02 -5.20 -18.48
CA ARG A 246 16.90 -5.03 -19.42
C ARG A 246 15.99 -6.26 -19.49
N ILE A 247 16.57 -7.47 -19.48
CA ILE A 247 15.80 -8.72 -19.47
C ILE A 247 14.99 -8.87 -18.18
N VAL A 248 15.62 -8.63 -17.02
CA VAL A 248 14.97 -8.75 -15.70
C VAL A 248 13.82 -7.76 -15.56
N TYR A 249 13.96 -6.54 -16.07
CA TYR A 249 12.92 -5.51 -16.04
C TYR A 249 11.97 -5.52 -17.25
N ASN A 250 12.05 -6.56 -18.08
CA ASN A 250 11.19 -6.75 -19.27
C ASN A 250 11.16 -5.54 -20.22
N VAL A 251 12.30 -4.85 -20.37
CA VAL A 251 12.44 -3.72 -21.30
C VAL A 251 12.93 -4.25 -22.65
N PRO A 252 12.09 -4.27 -23.70
CA PRO A 252 12.47 -4.84 -24.98
C PRO A 252 13.61 -4.05 -25.64
N PHE A 253 14.44 -4.73 -26.42
CA PHE A 253 15.41 -4.10 -27.32
C PHE A 253 14.68 -3.53 -28.54
N SER A 254 15.04 -2.32 -28.97
CA SER A 254 14.50 -1.76 -30.22
C SER A 254 14.98 -2.57 -31.42
N GLU A 255 14.31 -2.43 -32.56
CA GLU A 255 14.76 -3.09 -33.79
C GLU A 255 16.17 -2.63 -34.20
N ASP A 256 16.48 -1.34 -34.03
CA ASP A 256 17.83 -0.80 -34.25
C ASP A 256 18.87 -1.43 -33.29
N ASP A 257 18.54 -1.59 -32.00
CA ASP A 257 19.42 -2.25 -31.03
C ASP A 257 19.74 -3.68 -31.48
N ARG A 258 18.71 -4.41 -31.95
CA ARG A 258 18.83 -5.80 -32.39
C ARG A 258 19.66 -5.93 -33.65
N GLU A 259 19.50 -5.02 -34.61
CA GLU A 259 20.30 -4.99 -35.84
C GLU A 259 21.77 -4.70 -35.54
N ASN A 260 22.05 -3.73 -34.66
CA ASN A 260 23.40 -3.42 -34.22
C ASN A 260 24.05 -4.60 -33.47
N ILE A 261 23.30 -5.28 -32.60
CA ILE A 261 23.78 -6.49 -31.91
C ILE A 261 24.08 -7.59 -32.92
N LYS A 262 23.24 -7.78 -33.95
CA LYS A 262 23.45 -8.77 -35.00
C LYS A 262 24.76 -8.51 -35.77
N LEU A 263 24.99 -7.26 -36.20
CA LEU A 263 26.23 -6.88 -36.87
C LEU A 263 27.45 -7.11 -35.98
N MET A 264 27.38 -6.73 -34.70
CA MET A 264 28.46 -6.97 -33.74
C MET A 264 28.79 -8.46 -33.60
N ILE A 265 27.77 -9.33 -33.52
CA ILE A 265 27.96 -10.79 -33.45
C ILE A 265 28.66 -11.28 -34.72
N GLN A 266 28.19 -10.85 -35.90
CA GLN A 266 28.79 -11.24 -37.19
C GLN A 266 30.25 -10.81 -37.29
N SER A 267 30.56 -9.55 -36.98
CA SER A 267 31.95 -9.04 -36.98
C SER A 267 32.84 -9.82 -36.02
N ASN A 268 32.36 -10.13 -34.81
CA ASN A 268 33.12 -10.93 -33.86
C ASN A 268 33.40 -12.35 -34.38
N ILE A 269 32.40 -13.00 -34.99
CA ILE A 269 32.55 -14.34 -35.59
C ILE A 269 33.61 -14.31 -36.69
N TYR A 270 33.54 -13.37 -37.63
CA TYR A 270 34.54 -13.25 -38.70
C TYR A 270 35.92 -12.93 -38.17
N GLY A 271 36.02 -12.06 -37.15
CA GLY A 271 37.29 -11.77 -36.47
C GLY A 271 37.91 -13.01 -35.82
N TYR A 272 37.12 -13.81 -35.10
CA TYR A 272 37.60 -15.05 -34.51
C TYR A 272 38.01 -16.09 -35.57
N ILE A 273 37.26 -16.20 -36.66
CA ILE A 273 37.64 -17.06 -37.79
C ILE A 273 38.99 -16.61 -38.37
N GLY A 274 39.20 -15.30 -38.56
CA GLY A 274 40.48 -14.75 -39.02
C GLY A 274 41.64 -15.12 -38.09
N ILE A 275 41.48 -14.90 -36.78
CA ILE A 275 42.49 -15.27 -35.76
C ILE A 275 42.81 -16.77 -35.79
N LEU A 276 41.79 -17.62 -35.93
CA LEU A 276 41.96 -19.08 -35.99
C LEU A 276 42.67 -19.53 -37.27
N LEU A 277 42.50 -18.81 -38.37
CA LEU A 277 43.14 -19.11 -39.66
C LEU A 277 44.57 -18.55 -39.74
N GLU A 278 44.87 -17.41 -39.11
CA GLU A 278 46.22 -16.83 -39.01
C GLU A 278 47.12 -17.58 -38.03
N GLY A 279 46.54 -18.31 -37.06
CA GLY A 279 47.26 -19.15 -36.11
C GLY A 279 47.68 -20.53 -36.63
N ARG A 280 47.55 -20.80 -37.94
CA ARG A 280 48.06 -21.99 -38.64
C ARG A 280 49.33 -21.65 -39.40
#